data_AF-A0A924D6H0-F1
#
_entry.id   AF-A0A924D6H0-F1
#
_cell.length_a   1.000
_cell.length_b   1.000
_cell.length_c   1.000
_cell.angle_alpha   90.00
_cell.angle_beta   90.00
_cell.angle_gamma   90.00
#
_symmetry.space_group_name_H-M   'P 1'
#
loop_
_entity.id
_entity.type
_entity.pdbx_description
1 polymer ?
#
loop_
_entity_poly.entity_id
_entity_poly.type
_entity_poly.pdbx_seq_one_letter_code
_entity_poly.pdbx_strand_id
1 'polypeptide(L)'
;MKYYVLILIFLLPISLNAQSNLETILKSGEIIVSGLSFIKGTKSHPNSKTIESLCIKNKLSDKITVKLTGKDEDGNEIKKELVIPKDGKECLLELPKGIYTYEIVLANKETYKKGEYKFDDDITMTIKDD
;
A
#
# COMPACT_ATOMS: atom_id res chain seq x y z
N MET A 1 13.70 -41.10 48.90
CA MET A 1 12.41 -40.73 48.28
C MET A 1 12.05 -39.24 48.37
N LYS A 2 12.52 -38.48 49.38
CA LYS A 2 12.12 -37.07 49.59
C LYS A 2 12.62 -36.07 48.53
N TYR A 3 13.75 -36.34 47.87
CA TYR A 3 14.35 -35.43 46.87
C TYR A 3 13.81 -35.61 45.43
N TYR A 4 13.32 -36.81 45.08
CA TYR A 4 12.77 -37.08 43.73
C TYR A 4 11.45 -36.34 43.48
N VAL A 5 10.65 -36.13 44.52
CA VAL A 5 9.39 -35.35 44.45
C VAL A 5 9.70 -33.86 44.22
N LEU A 6 10.81 -33.36 44.75
CA LEU A 6 11.24 -31.96 44.58
C LEU A 6 11.77 -31.67 43.17
N ILE A 7 12.41 -32.66 42.53
CA ILE A 7 12.88 -32.55 41.13
C ILE A 7 11.70 -32.57 40.14
N LEU A 8 10.62 -33.31 40.45
CA LEU A 8 9.42 -33.36 39.61
C LEU A 8 8.62 -32.05 39.62
N ILE A 9 8.70 -31.28 40.73
CA ILE A 9 8.03 -29.98 40.87
C ILE A 9 8.78 -28.85 40.13
N PHE A 10 10.08 -29.00 39.89
CA PHE A 10 10.90 -27.96 39.25
C PHE A 10 10.82 -27.97 37.71
N LEU A 11 10.26 -29.02 37.10
CA LEU A 11 10.14 -29.17 35.64
C LEU A 11 8.76 -28.75 35.08
N LEU A 12 7.84 -28.30 35.92
CA LEU A 12 6.48 -27.90 35.52
C LEU A 12 6.30 -26.50 34.87
N PRO A 13 7.20 -25.50 34.97
CA PRO A 13 6.91 -24.17 34.41
C PRO A 13 7.23 -24.02 32.91
N ILE A 14 7.69 -25.06 32.21
CA ILE A 14 8.13 -24.95 30.81
C ILE A 14 7.01 -25.16 29.76
N SER A 15 5.77 -25.44 30.18
CA SER A 15 4.72 -25.94 29.27
C SER A 15 3.55 -25.00 29.01
N LEU A 16 3.52 -23.79 29.55
CA LEU A 16 2.33 -22.95 29.44
C LEU A 16 2.73 -21.50 29.16
N ASN A 17 2.87 -21.15 27.87
CA ASN A 17 2.38 -19.90 27.27
C ASN A 17 2.76 -19.84 25.78
N ALA A 18 2.09 -20.67 24.98
CA ALA A 18 1.92 -20.42 23.55
C ALA A 18 0.43 -20.64 23.20
N GLN A 19 -0.48 -19.99 23.94
CA GLN A 19 -1.88 -19.85 23.51
C GLN A 19 -1.95 -18.71 22.48
N SER A 20 -1.24 -18.86 21.37
CA SER A 20 -1.60 -18.13 20.16
C SER A 20 -2.95 -18.69 19.73
N ASN A 21 -4.01 -17.97 20.08
CA ASN A 21 -5.38 -18.34 19.79
C ASN A 21 -5.47 -18.66 18.28
N LEU A 22 -5.97 -19.85 17.93
CA LEU A 22 -5.94 -20.35 16.55
C LEU A 22 -6.68 -19.41 15.60
N GLU A 23 -7.71 -18.74 16.13
CA GLU A 23 -8.44 -17.64 15.48
C GLU A 23 -7.53 -16.44 15.14
N THR A 24 -6.62 -16.05 16.03
CA THR A 24 -5.63 -14.99 15.77
C THR A 24 -4.62 -15.40 14.69
N ILE A 25 -4.25 -16.69 14.63
CA ILE A 25 -3.37 -17.23 13.58
C ILE A 25 -4.08 -17.30 12.22
N LEU A 26 -5.34 -17.73 12.19
CA LEU A 26 -6.12 -17.76 10.95
C LEU A 26 -6.38 -16.35 10.42
N LYS A 27 -6.73 -15.41 11.31
CA LYS A 27 -6.92 -14.00 10.95
C LYS A 27 -5.63 -13.35 10.46
N SER A 28 -4.47 -13.67 11.07
CA SER A 28 -3.18 -13.18 10.56
C SER A 28 -2.79 -13.82 9.23
N GLY A 29 -3.08 -15.11 9.04
CA GLY A 29 -2.91 -15.81 7.77
C GLY A 29 -3.78 -15.22 6.65
N GLU A 30 -5.03 -14.92 6.94
CA GLU A 30 -5.96 -14.27 6.00
C GLU A 30 -5.48 -12.87 5.59
N ILE A 31 -4.97 -12.08 6.55
CA ILE A 31 -4.39 -10.76 6.27
C ILE A 31 -3.14 -10.88 5.39
N ILE A 32 -2.27 -11.86 5.65
CA ILE A 32 -1.05 -12.11 4.85
C ILE A 32 -1.40 -12.59 3.44
N VAL A 33 -2.35 -13.52 3.29
CA VAL A 33 -2.82 -14.03 1.99
C VAL A 33 -3.51 -12.93 1.20
N SER A 34 -4.33 -12.12 1.85
CA SER A 34 -4.92 -10.92 1.22
C SER A 34 -3.82 -9.96 0.77
N GLY A 35 -2.83 -9.68 1.64
CA GLY A 35 -1.65 -8.87 1.32
C GLY A 35 -0.81 -9.38 0.15
N LEU A 36 -0.61 -10.70 0.06
CA LEU A 36 0.12 -11.37 -1.02
C LEU A 36 -0.67 -11.45 -2.33
N SER A 37 -2.00 -11.47 -2.27
CA SER A 37 -2.86 -11.49 -3.45
C SER A 37 -2.69 -10.22 -4.29
N PHE A 38 -2.36 -9.08 -3.67
CA PHE A 38 -1.98 -7.85 -4.35
C PHE A 38 -0.61 -7.94 -5.07
N ILE A 39 0.27 -8.86 -4.68
CA ILE A 39 1.63 -9.02 -5.24
C ILE A 39 1.63 -9.96 -6.46
N LYS A 40 0.54 -10.70 -6.71
CA LYS A 40 0.42 -11.57 -7.88
C LYS A 40 0.26 -10.72 -9.15
N GLY A 41 1.40 -10.27 -9.67
CA GLY A 41 1.50 -9.49 -10.90
C GLY A 41 0.72 -10.13 -12.03
N THR A 42 -0.38 -9.49 -12.40
CA THR A 42 -0.97 -9.67 -13.72
C THR A 42 0.07 -9.25 -14.74
N LYS A 43 0.19 -9.99 -15.84
CA LYS A 43 0.96 -9.52 -16.99
C LYS A 43 0.03 -8.56 -17.73
N SER A 44 0.47 -7.32 -17.94
CA SER A 44 -0.27 -6.30 -18.69
C SER A 44 -0.83 -6.89 -19.98
N HIS A 45 -2.17 -6.95 -20.06
CA HIS A 45 -2.85 -7.40 -21.25
C HIS A 45 -2.73 -6.28 -22.30
N PRO A 46 -2.30 -6.56 -23.54
CA PRO A 46 -2.04 -5.51 -24.54
C PRO A 46 -3.27 -4.66 -24.91
N ASN A 47 -4.48 -5.12 -24.56
CA ASN A 47 -5.75 -4.41 -24.74
C ASN A 47 -6.38 -3.93 -23.42
N SER A 48 -5.60 -3.77 -22.35
CA SER A 48 -6.13 -3.30 -21.08
C SER A 48 -6.58 -1.84 -21.16
N LYS A 49 -7.80 -1.56 -20.68
CA LYS A 49 -8.34 -0.20 -20.49
C LYS A 49 -7.75 0.52 -19.28
N THR A 50 -7.04 -0.21 -18.42
CA THR A 50 -6.38 0.30 -17.22
C THR A 50 -4.87 0.10 -17.32
N ILE A 51 -4.11 1.00 -16.70
CA ILE A 51 -2.71 0.73 -16.36
C ILE A 51 -2.66 -0.16 -15.11
N GLU A 52 -1.67 -1.04 -15.01
CA GLU A 52 -1.54 -1.96 -13.88
C GLU A 52 -1.12 -1.19 -12.62
N SER A 53 -0.18 -0.24 -12.76
CA SER A 53 0.30 0.54 -11.62
C SER A 53 0.76 1.96 -11.95
N LEU A 54 0.27 2.93 -11.15
CA LEU A 54 0.83 4.26 -10.98
C LEU A 54 1.46 4.34 -9.61
N CYS A 55 2.79 4.36 -9.55
CA CYS A 55 3.51 4.54 -8.29
C CYS A 55 4.07 5.95 -8.16
N ILE A 56 4.00 6.53 -6.97
CA ILE A 56 4.58 7.84 -6.69
C ILE A 56 5.51 7.70 -5.48
N LYS A 57 6.76 8.10 -5.66
CA LYS A 57 7.79 8.12 -4.63
C LYS A 57 7.99 9.55 -4.14
N ASN A 58 7.88 9.75 -2.83
CA ASN A 58 8.12 11.04 -2.19
C ASN A 58 9.57 11.11 -1.71
N LYS A 59 10.32 12.12 -2.15
CA LYS A 59 11.68 12.45 -1.69
C LYS A 59 11.78 13.82 -1.02
N LEU A 60 10.65 14.49 -0.81
CA LEU A 60 10.59 15.74 -0.04
C LEU A 60 10.76 15.46 1.45
N SER A 61 11.04 16.51 2.23
CA SER A 61 11.20 16.44 3.68
C SER A 61 9.91 16.09 4.43
N ASP A 62 8.76 16.40 3.84
CA ASP A 62 7.44 16.25 4.45
C ASP A 62 6.55 15.28 3.67
N LYS A 63 5.45 14.86 4.31
CA LYS A 63 4.40 14.09 3.62
C LYS A 63 3.76 14.94 2.52
N ILE A 64 3.32 14.27 1.46
CA ILE A 64 2.56 14.88 0.38
C ILE A 64 1.21 14.19 0.20
N THR A 65 0.24 14.95 -0.29
CA THR A 65 -1.05 14.44 -0.75
C THR A 65 -1.14 14.65 -2.25
N VAL A 66 -1.30 13.57 -3.02
CA VAL A 66 -1.47 13.62 -4.46
C VAL A 66 -2.92 13.36 -4.80
N LYS A 67 -3.57 14.33 -5.44
CA LYS A 67 -4.94 14.24 -5.92
C LYS A 67 -4.93 14.08 -7.43
N LEU A 68 -5.68 13.12 -7.94
CA LEU A 68 -5.87 12.87 -9.37
C LEU A 68 -7.35 13.06 -9.67
N THR A 69 -7.64 13.86 -10.71
CA THR A 69 -8.99 14.04 -11.23
C THR A 69 -8.97 13.80 -12.73
N GLY A 70 -9.83 12.91 -13.22
CA GLY A 70 -9.95 12.57 -14.63
C GLY A 70 -11.37 12.16 -14.97
N LYS A 71 -11.57 11.65 -16.18
CA LYS A 71 -12.83 11.06 -16.63
C LYS A 71 -12.58 9.68 -17.22
N ASP A 72 -13.51 8.76 -17.00
CA ASP A 72 -13.51 7.46 -17.69
C ASP A 72 -14.08 7.57 -19.11
N GLU A 73 -14.11 6.43 -19.82
CA GLU A 73 -14.65 6.33 -21.18
C GLU A 73 -16.15 6.69 -21.26
N ASP A 74 -16.89 6.51 -20.17
CA ASP A 74 -18.32 6.82 -20.05
C ASP A 74 -18.57 8.29 -19.63
N GLY A 75 -17.49 9.06 -19.41
CA GLY A 75 -17.54 10.46 -19.02
C GLY A 75 -17.78 10.72 -17.52
N ASN A 76 -17.77 9.67 -16.69
CA ASN A 76 -17.88 9.81 -15.24
C ASN A 76 -16.58 10.36 -14.66
N GLU A 77 -16.73 11.18 -13.62
CA GLU A 77 -15.59 11.78 -12.94
C GLU A 77 -14.87 10.75 -12.05
N ILE A 78 -13.57 10.56 -12.30
CA ILE A 78 -12.69 9.76 -11.44
C ILE A 78 -11.90 10.70 -10.56
N LYS A 79 -12.02 10.51 -9.24
CA LYS A 79 -11.20 11.18 -8.23
C LYS A 79 -10.44 10.16 -7.40
N LYS A 80 -9.12 10.33 -7.28
CA LYS A 80 -8.23 9.49 -6.47
C LYS A 80 -7.34 10.37 -5.63
N GLU A 81 -7.06 9.94 -4.40
CA GLU A 81 -6.19 10.66 -3.47
C GLU A 81 -5.21 9.67 -2.84
N LEU A 82 -3.93 10.06 -2.80
CA LEU A 82 -2.83 9.28 -2.24
C LEU A 82 -2.10 10.14 -1.22
N VAL A 83 -1.92 9.62 -0.01
CA VAL A 83 -1.13 10.28 1.04
C VAL A 83 0.18 9.53 1.17
N ILE A 84 1.29 10.19 0.82
CA ILE A 84 2.60 9.57 0.71
C ILE A 84 3.49 10.15 1.82
N PRO A 85 3.92 9.34 2.80
CA PRO A 85 4.80 9.83 3.86
C PRO A 85 6.17 10.24 3.30
N LYS A 86 6.97 10.94 4.11
CA LYS A 86 8.37 11.24 3.79
C LYS A 86 9.10 9.97 3.40
N ASP A 87 9.89 10.01 2.32
CA ASP A 87 10.63 8.87 1.77
C ASP A 87 9.77 7.65 1.36
N GLY A 88 8.45 7.78 1.38
CA GLY A 88 7.50 6.73 1.06
C GLY A 88 7.32 6.51 -0.44
N LYS A 89 6.71 5.38 -0.78
CA LYS A 89 6.23 5.06 -2.12
C LYS A 89 4.84 4.47 -2.00
N GLU A 90 3.87 5.10 -2.62
CA GLU A 90 2.49 4.60 -2.71
C GLU A 90 2.16 4.30 -4.17
N CYS A 91 1.36 3.27 -4.40
CA CYS A 91 0.95 2.86 -5.73
C CYS A 91 -0.57 2.76 -5.82
N LEU A 92 -1.13 3.32 -6.87
CA LEU A 92 -2.49 3.11 -7.28
C LEU A 92 -2.52 2.01 -8.35
N LEU A 93 -3.34 1.00 -8.14
CA LEU A 93 -3.51 -0.12 -9.07
C LEU A 93 -4.76 0.09 -9.92
N GLU A 94 -4.75 -0.48 -11.13
CA GLU A 94 -5.91 -0.51 -12.04
C GLU A 94 -6.50 0.89 -12.35
N LEU A 95 -5.65 1.87 -12.60
CA LEU A 95 -6.10 3.21 -13.00
C LEU A 95 -6.54 3.20 -14.48
N PRO A 96 -7.76 3.64 -14.84
CA PRO A 96 -8.17 3.73 -16.24
C PRO A 96 -7.23 4.63 -17.03
N LYS A 97 -6.85 4.20 -18.24
CA LYS A 97 -6.03 4.99 -19.15
C LYS A 97 -6.76 6.27 -19.51
N GLY A 98 -6.04 7.38 -19.56
CA GLY A 98 -6.65 8.67 -19.85
C GLY A 98 -5.84 9.86 -19.37
N ILE A 99 -6.41 11.04 -19.55
CA ILE A 99 -5.81 12.30 -19.11
C ILE A 99 -6.35 12.64 -17.74
N TYR A 100 -5.45 12.87 -16.80
CA TYR A 100 -5.76 13.25 -15.44
C TYR A 100 -5.05 14.55 -15.09
N THR A 101 -5.78 15.44 -14.43
CA THR A 101 -5.19 16.55 -13.68
C THR A 101 -4.67 16.02 -12.36
N TYR A 102 -3.38 16.21 -12.10
CA TYR A 102 -2.76 15.90 -10.82
C TYR A 102 -2.48 17.17 -10.03
N GLU A 103 -2.63 17.09 -8.71
CA GLU A 103 -2.28 18.14 -7.77
C GLU A 103 -1.51 17.54 -6.60
N ILE A 104 -0.30 18.04 -6.35
CA ILE A 104 0.56 17.65 -5.24
C ILE A 104 0.44 18.74 -4.19
N VAL A 105 -0.05 18.37 -3.01
CA VAL A 105 -0.30 19.27 -1.88
C VAL A 105 0.64 18.90 -0.74
N LEU A 106 1.34 19.89 -0.19
CA LEU A 106 2.23 19.75 0.95
C LEU A 106 1.45 19.62 2.27
N ALA A 107 2.13 19.24 3.34
CA ALA A 107 1.54 19.13 4.67
C ALA A 107 0.90 20.44 5.19
N ASN A 108 1.41 21.60 4.76
CA ASN A 108 0.88 22.93 5.08
C ASN A 108 -0.30 23.35 4.19
N LYS A 109 -0.82 22.45 3.34
CA LYS A 109 -1.91 22.66 2.38
C LYS A 109 -1.57 23.55 1.18
N GLU A 110 -0.31 23.92 0.99
CA GLU A 110 0.13 24.60 -0.23
C GLU A 110 0.23 23.62 -1.40
N THR A 111 -0.19 24.06 -2.59
CA THR A 111 -0.02 23.29 -3.81
C THR A 111 1.43 23.39 -4.28
N TYR A 112 2.18 22.29 -4.15
CA TYR A 112 3.56 22.18 -4.60
C TYR A 112 3.68 22.18 -6.13
N LYS A 113 2.83 21.37 -6.78
CA LYS A 113 2.82 21.23 -8.23
C LYS A 113 1.46 20.76 -8.71
N LYS A 114 1.02 21.29 -9.84
CA LYS A 114 -0.21 20.89 -10.51
C LYS A 114 0.04 20.80 -12.01
N GLY A 115 -0.64 19.86 -12.67
CA GLY A 115 -0.55 19.73 -14.12
C GLY A 115 -1.49 18.66 -14.64
N GLU A 116 -1.36 18.36 -15.92
CA GLU A 116 -2.07 17.28 -16.58
C GLU A 116 -1.08 16.22 -17.05
N TYR A 117 -1.49 14.96 -16.98
CA TYR A 117 -0.69 13.85 -17.46
C TYR A 117 -1.59 12.81 -18.12
N LYS A 118 -1.13 12.26 -19.24
CA LYS A 118 -1.80 11.16 -19.94
C LYS A 118 -1.20 9.85 -19.48
N PHE A 119 -1.96 9.07 -18.72
CA PHE A 119 -1.57 7.74 -18.27
C PHE A 119 -1.96 6.71 -19.33
N ASP A 120 -1.00 6.32 -20.16
CA ASP A 120 -1.18 5.29 -21.19
C ASP A 120 -0.52 3.94 -20.81
N ASP A 121 0.47 3.97 -19.92
CA ASP A 121 1.24 2.82 -19.44
C ASP A 121 1.60 2.97 -17.96
N ASP A 122 2.10 1.88 -17.37
CA ASP A 122 2.61 1.86 -16.01
C ASP A 122 3.74 2.87 -15.80
N ILE A 123 3.65 3.62 -14.71
CA ILE A 123 4.63 4.68 -14.43
C ILE A 123 4.97 4.77 -12.96
N THR A 124 6.24 5.05 -12.70
CA THR A 124 6.72 5.47 -11.38
C THR A 124 7.19 6.93 -11.43
N MET A 125 6.50 7.81 -10.73
CA MET A 125 6.87 9.21 -10.56
C MET A 125 7.71 9.38 -9.30
N THR A 126 8.75 10.22 -9.35
CA THR A 126 9.52 10.61 -8.16
C THR A 126 9.42 12.10 -7.95
N ILE A 127 8.92 12.51 -6.79
CA ILE A 127 8.80 13.90 -6.38
C ILE A 127 9.99 14.23 -5.48
N LYS A 128 10.83 15.17 -5.90
CA LYS A 128 12.05 15.61 -5.20
C LYS A 128 12.12 17.12 -5.21
N ASP A 129 12.90 17.69 -4.30
CA ASP A 129 13.29 19.10 -4.37
C ASP A 129 14.08 19.34 -5.67
N ASP A 130 13.89 20.52 -6.27
CA ASP A 130 14.60 20.95 -7.49
C ASP A 130 16.06 21.30 -7.17
#